data_AF-A0AA36EW30-F1
#
_entry.id   AF-A0AA36EW30-F1
#
_cell.length_a   1.000
_cell.length_b   1.000
_cell.length_c   1.000
_cell.angle_alpha   90.00
_cell.angle_beta   90.00
_cell.angle_gamma   90.00
#
_symmetry.space_group_name_H-M   'P 1'
#
loop_
_entity.id
_entity.type
_entity.pdbx_description
1 polymer ?
#
loop_
_entity_poly.entity_id
_entity_poly.type
_entity_poly.pdbx_seq_one_letter_code
_entity_poly.pdbx_strand_id
1 'polypeptide(L)'
;MKTYVAVFLTLSCVLLLYLNCCDGKTFDVKLLEEPSGLWSHNEEDKPLVMQINPANFSGPPHFRSLIGKCFNKSDNMYQYKFCPFFNVTQHELSLRWNPYNGILGVWQDWEIANNTFTAMLLKEGDKCGSISRTSRVVFECAPEHQLKNVSEPRTCEYLFTFQTPFVCHPNAMLVYPTMEDHLRDAWDELEGQYVREEITKKGYNKELTKIFQRAGFIQTGTKPLSKKSSDMLSSNNSNTGNNQFTSLEQCTAAFNILQAEIEGLRTLLMLKEVKSSKSYFNISDHHRGGKIPTN
;
A
#
# COMPACT_ATOMS: atom_id res chain seq x y z
N MET A 1 47.23 2.16 75.23
CA MET A 1 46.40 0.95 75.02
C MET A 1 44.95 1.09 75.51
N LYS A 2 44.68 1.82 76.62
CA LYS A 2 43.30 1.97 77.15
C LYS A 2 42.38 2.92 76.35
N THR A 3 42.94 3.88 75.61
CA THR A 3 42.19 4.85 74.78
C THR A 3 41.72 4.28 73.44
N TYR A 4 42.50 3.38 72.82
CA TYR A 4 42.12 2.75 71.55
C TYR A 4 40.96 1.77 71.69
N VAL A 5 40.87 1.06 72.83
CA VAL A 5 39.77 0.13 73.12
C VAL A 5 38.44 0.87 73.27
N ALA A 6 38.45 2.06 73.87
CA ALA A 6 37.25 2.89 74.02
C ALA A 6 36.73 3.40 72.66
N VAL A 7 37.62 3.85 71.77
CA VAL A 7 37.23 4.33 70.43
C VAL A 7 36.66 3.20 69.56
N PHE A 8 37.27 2.01 69.60
CA PHE A 8 36.76 0.83 68.88
C PHE A 8 35.41 0.35 69.41
N LEU A 9 35.20 0.36 70.73
CA LEU A 9 33.90 0.03 71.32
C LEU A 9 32.82 1.06 70.94
N THR A 10 33.16 2.35 70.89
CA THR A 10 32.20 3.37 70.46
C THR A 10 31.88 3.29 68.97
N LEU A 11 32.87 3.02 68.11
CA LEU A 11 32.64 2.85 66.67
C LEU A 11 31.82 1.59 66.37
N SER A 12 32.10 0.48 67.07
CA SER A 12 31.32 -0.75 66.98
C SER A 12 29.88 -0.55 67.45
N CYS A 13 29.66 0.21 68.53
CA CYS A 13 28.33 0.51 69.03
C CYS A 13 27.55 1.43 68.08
N VAL A 14 28.21 2.40 67.44
CA VAL A 14 27.58 3.26 66.41
C VAL A 14 27.26 2.45 65.14
N LEU A 15 28.15 1.53 64.71
CA LEU A 15 27.88 0.65 63.56
C LEU A 15 26.71 -0.30 63.83
N LEU A 16 26.60 -0.84 65.05
CA LEU A 16 25.49 -1.69 65.49
C LEU A 16 24.16 -0.90 65.60
N LEU A 17 24.21 0.38 65.94
CA LEU A 17 23.04 1.26 65.92
C LEU A 17 22.60 1.60 64.49
N TYR A 18 23.52 1.79 63.54
CA TYR A 18 23.19 2.00 62.13
C TYR A 18 22.61 0.74 61.46
N LEU A 19 23.11 -0.46 61.81
CA LEU A 19 22.63 -1.72 61.24
C LEU A 19 21.25 -2.15 61.77
N ASN A 20 20.84 -1.66 62.95
CA ASN A 20 19.52 -1.92 63.53
C ASN A 20 18.45 -0.86 63.16
N CYS A 21 18.78 0.14 62.33
CA CYS A 21 17.80 1.14 61.88
C CYS A 21 17.05 0.73 60.60
N CYS A 22 17.43 -0.39 59.98
CA CYS A 22 16.66 -1.02 58.90
C CYS A 22 15.63 -1.98 59.51
N ASP A 23 14.71 -1.42 60.30
CA ASP A 23 13.48 -2.10 60.67
C ASP A 23 12.65 -2.24 59.38
N GLY A 24 12.88 -3.35 58.69
CA GLY A 24 12.29 -3.70 57.42
C GLY A 24 10.79 -3.90 57.57
N LYS A 25 10.04 -2.80 57.62
CA LYS A 25 8.61 -2.83 57.30
C LYS A 25 8.49 -3.11 55.82
N THR A 26 8.45 -4.39 55.47
CA THR A 26 7.84 -4.83 54.22
C THR A 26 6.38 -4.42 54.29
N PHE A 27 6.08 -3.25 53.74
CA PHE A 27 4.72 -2.95 53.34
C PHE A 27 4.41 -3.93 52.21
N ASP A 28 3.49 -4.86 52.44
CA ASP A 28 2.79 -5.52 51.36
C ASP A 28 2.04 -4.44 50.61
N VAL A 29 2.71 -3.82 49.65
CA VAL A 29 2.06 -3.10 48.59
C VAL A 29 1.39 -4.21 47.78
N LYS A 30 0.17 -4.55 48.16
CA LYS A 30 -0.73 -5.24 47.25
C LYS A 30 -0.80 -4.32 46.05
N LEU A 31 -0.09 -4.67 44.98
CA LEU A 31 -0.27 -4.02 43.70
C LEU A 31 -1.77 -4.11 43.47
N LEU A 32 -2.46 -2.98 43.61
CA LEU A 32 -3.78 -2.86 43.02
C LEU A 32 -3.48 -2.99 41.54
N GLU A 33 -3.57 -4.23 41.05
CA GLU A 33 -3.95 -4.45 39.68
C GLU A 33 -5.14 -3.53 39.49
N GLU A 34 -4.94 -2.49 38.69
CA GLU A 34 -6.01 -1.58 38.29
C GLU A 34 -7.20 -2.46 37.99
N PRO A 35 -8.41 -2.17 38.51
CA PRO A 35 -9.53 -3.04 38.29
C PRO A 35 -9.67 -3.23 36.79
N SER A 36 -9.21 -4.38 36.32
CA SER A 36 -9.52 -5.00 35.05
C SER A 36 -10.99 -5.36 35.19
N GLY A 37 -11.77 -4.31 35.00
CA GLY A 37 -12.93 -4.05 35.85
C GLY A 37 -13.77 -2.93 35.28
N LEU A 38 -14.17 -3.14 34.03
CA LEU A 38 -15.61 -3.29 33.80
C LEU A 38 -16.42 -2.00 33.93
N TRP A 39 -15.99 -0.96 33.21
CA TRP A 39 -16.92 -0.05 32.51
C TRP A 39 -16.44 0.31 31.09
N SER A 40 -15.55 -0.49 30.50
CA SER A 40 -15.47 -0.53 29.04
C SER A 40 -16.75 -1.21 28.57
N HIS A 41 -17.80 -0.41 28.37
CA HIS A 41 -18.56 -0.60 27.17
C HIS A 41 -17.54 -0.56 26.04
N ASN A 42 -17.14 -1.75 25.59
CA ASN A 42 -16.70 -1.95 24.24
C ASN A 42 -17.86 -1.44 23.38
N GLU A 43 -17.94 -0.13 23.14
CA GLU A 43 -18.24 0.30 21.79
C GLU A 43 -17.11 -0.31 20.98
N GLU A 44 -17.38 -1.51 20.48
CA GLU A 44 -16.58 -2.16 19.46
C GLU A 44 -16.17 -1.05 18.50
N ASP A 45 -14.86 -0.80 18.35
CA ASP A 45 -14.32 0.06 17.31
C ASP A 45 -14.95 -0.44 16.01
N LYS A 46 -16.03 0.22 15.58
CA LYS A 46 -16.76 -0.24 14.41
C LYS A 46 -15.76 -0.23 13.27
N PRO A 47 -15.61 -1.35 12.54
CA PRO A 47 -14.62 -1.41 11.49
C PRO A 47 -14.89 -0.27 10.52
N LEU A 48 -13.86 0.55 10.26
CA LEU A 48 -13.99 1.68 9.35
C LEU A 48 -14.41 1.18 7.97
N VAL A 49 -15.53 1.68 7.46
CA VAL A 49 -16.09 1.26 6.18
C VAL A 49 -15.66 2.23 5.09
N MET A 50 -14.92 1.73 4.10
CA MET A 50 -14.54 2.52 2.92
C MET A 50 -15.74 2.78 2.01
N GLN A 51 -15.85 4.01 1.48
CA GLN A 51 -16.90 4.38 0.51
C GLN A 51 -16.62 3.83 -0.90
N ILE A 52 -15.34 3.64 -1.22
CA ILE A 52 -14.87 3.10 -2.49
C ILE A 52 -13.81 2.01 -2.26
N ASN A 53 -13.62 1.13 -3.23
CA ASN A 53 -12.54 0.16 -3.18
C ASN A 53 -11.22 0.86 -3.56
N PRO A 54 -10.10 0.49 -2.93
CA PRO A 54 -8.80 0.94 -3.40
C PRO A 54 -8.59 0.47 -4.84
N ALA A 55 -7.97 1.33 -5.64
CA ALA A 55 -7.55 0.96 -6.98
C ALA A 55 -6.53 -0.18 -6.92
N ASN A 56 -6.43 -0.94 -8.02
CA ASN A 56 -5.37 -1.93 -8.16
C ASN A 56 -3.99 -1.26 -8.07
N PHE A 57 -2.98 -2.04 -7.69
CA PHE A 57 -1.61 -1.55 -7.68
C PHE A 57 -1.19 -1.12 -9.09
N SER A 58 -0.65 0.09 -9.18
CA SER A 58 -0.02 0.65 -10.37
C SER A 58 1.12 1.58 -9.94
N GLY A 59 2.01 1.90 -10.86
CA GLY A 59 3.16 2.78 -10.60
C GLY A 59 4.45 2.02 -10.30
N PRO A 60 5.43 2.65 -9.61
CA PRO A 60 6.79 2.14 -9.53
C PRO A 60 6.86 0.72 -8.91
N PRO A 61 7.47 -0.28 -9.58
CA PRO A 61 7.38 -1.67 -9.14
C PRO A 61 8.00 -1.94 -7.77
N HIS A 62 9.03 -1.18 -7.40
CA HIS A 62 9.74 -1.34 -6.12
C HIS A 62 8.89 -0.91 -4.91
N PHE A 63 7.83 -0.12 -5.11
CA PHE A 63 6.85 0.21 -4.07
C PHE A 63 5.96 -0.98 -3.70
N ARG A 64 5.92 -2.05 -4.50
CA ARG A 64 5.09 -3.24 -4.25
C ARG A 64 5.39 -3.88 -2.89
N SER A 65 6.61 -3.72 -2.38
CA SER A 65 7.04 -4.20 -1.06
C SER A 65 6.39 -3.46 0.13
N LEU A 66 5.70 -2.34 -0.12
CA LEU A 66 4.93 -1.58 0.87
C LEU A 66 3.48 -2.04 0.99
N ILE A 67 2.98 -2.85 0.06
CA ILE A 67 1.60 -3.35 0.11
C ILE A 67 1.42 -4.19 1.38
N GLY A 68 0.36 -3.89 2.13
CA GLY A 68 0.06 -4.55 3.41
C GLY A 68 0.85 -4.03 4.61
N LYS A 69 1.80 -3.11 4.41
CA LYS A 69 2.48 -2.40 5.52
C LYS A 69 1.73 -1.11 5.84
N CYS A 70 1.70 -0.75 7.11
CA CYS A 70 1.08 0.49 7.58
C CYS A 70 2.02 1.25 8.50
N PHE A 71 2.03 2.57 8.36
CA PHE A 71 2.91 3.47 9.09
C PHE A 71 2.07 4.43 9.91
N ASN A 72 2.35 4.48 11.21
CA ASN A 72 1.62 5.34 12.14
C ASN A 72 2.44 6.59 12.46
N LYS A 73 1.78 7.71 12.66
CA LYS A 73 2.37 8.92 13.24
C LYS A 73 1.36 9.55 14.19
N SER A 74 1.78 9.78 15.42
CA SER A 74 1.04 10.60 16.36
C SER A 74 1.48 12.06 16.20
N ASP A 75 0.50 12.96 16.08
CA ASP A 75 0.71 14.40 16.01
C ASP A 75 -0.37 15.10 16.84
N ASN A 76 0.06 15.79 17.89
CA ASN A 76 -0.82 16.37 18.91
C ASN A 76 -1.82 15.35 19.47
N MET A 77 -3.12 15.56 19.25
CA MET A 77 -4.20 14.68 19.72
C MET A 77 -4.67 13.68 18.67
N TYR A 78 -3.95 13.51 17.56
CA TYR A 78 -4.35 12.64 16.47
C TYR A 78 -3.28 11.58 16.18
N GLN A 79 -3.73 10.37 15.94
CA GLN A 79 -2.93 9.28 15.41
C GLN A 79 -3.34 9.03 13.97
N TYR A 80 -2.41 9.26 13.05
CA TYR A 80 -2.59 8.97 11.64
C TYR A 80 -1.99 7.61 11.31
N LYS A 81 -2.65 6.89 10.41
CA LYS A 81 -2.17 5.61 9.87
C LYS A 81 -2.25 5.64 8.36
N PHE A 82 -1.12 5.46 7.70
CA PHE A 82 -1.02 5.37 6.25
C PHE A 82 -0.65 3.96 5.83
N CYS A 83 -1.50 3.33 5.03
CA CYS A 83 -1.22 2.05 4.39
C CYS A 83 -1.12 2.27 2.87
N PRO A 84 0.09 2.28 2.28
CA PRO A 84 0.28 2.47 0.84
C PRO A 84 -0.59 1.52 0.00
N PHE A 85 -1.20 2.05 -1.06
CA PHE A 85 -2.11 1.33 -1.96
C PHE A 85 -3.42 0.82 -1.32
N PHE A 86 -3.76 1.28 -0.11
CA PHE A 86 -4.99 0.92 0.57
C PHE A 86 -5.77 2.16 1.01
N ASN A 87 -5.47 2.72 2.19
CA ASN A 87 -6.15 3.89 2.72
C ASN A 87 -5.27 4.68 3.72
N VAL A 88 -5.76 5.85 4.10
CA VAL A 88 -5.25 6.66 5.20
C VAL A 88 -6.37 6.85 6.21
N THR A 89 -6.06 6.68 7.50
CA THR A 89 -7.02 6.86 8.59
C THR A 89 -6.50 7.83 9.64
N GLN A 90 -7.42 8.42 10.38
CA GLN A 90 -7.17 9.31 11.52
C GLN A 90 -7.97 8.80 12.71
N HIS A 91 -7.30 8.71 13.85
CA HIS A 91 -7.89 8.39 15.13
C HIS A 91 -7.57 9.51 16.12
N GLU A 92 -8.59 10.15 16.67
CA GLU A 92 -8.45 11.15 17.72
C GLU A 92 -8.17 10.46 19.06
N LEU A 93 -7.09 10.86 19.73
CA LEU A 93 -6.63 10.32 21.01
C LEU A 93 -7.21 11.08 22.22
N SER A 94 -8.22 11.94 22.00
CA SER A 94 -8.81 12.72 23.07
C SER A 94 -9.68 11.85 23.98
N LEU A 95 -9.76 12.20 25.27
CA LEU A 95 -10.62 11.52 26.25
C LEU A 95 -12.12 11.87 26.09
N ARG A 96 -12.54 12.26 24.87
CA ARG A 96 -13.95 12.51 24.58
C ARG A 96 -14.69 11.17 24.53
N TRP A 97 -15.97 11.20 24.85
CA TRP A 97 -16.84 10.02 24.82
C TRP A 97 -17.07 9.48 23.40
N ASN A 98 -16.76 10.27 22.36
CA ASN A 98 -16.86 9.88 20.95
C ASN A 98 -15.71 10.54 20.17
N PRO A 99 -14.48 10.01 20.24
CA PRO A 99 -13.36 10.52 19.48
C PRO A 99 -13.57 10.27 17.99
N TYR A 100 -13.14 11.21 17.14
CA TYR A 100 -13.22 10.97 15.70
C TYR A 100 -12.28 9.83 15.28
N ASN A 101 -12.84 8.77 14.71
CA ASN A 101 -12.11 7.69 14.07
C ASN A 101 -12.65 7.52 12.65
N GLY A 102 -11.79 7.72 11.64
CA GLY A 102 -12.27 7.88 10.28
C GLY A 102 -11.22 7.73 9.19
N ILE A 103 -11.70 7.63 7.95
CA ILE A 103 -10.89 7.49 6.75
C ILE A 103 -10.68 8.86 6.10
N LEU A 104 -9.43 9.24 5.86
CA LEU A 104 -9.08 10.51 5.20
C LEU A 104 -8.94 10.39 3.68
N GLY A 105 -8.88 9.16 3.18
CA GLY A 105 -8.89 8.86 1.75
C GLY A 105 -8.57 7.39 1.48
N VAL A 106 -9.01 6.92 0.32
CA VAL A 106 -8.75 5.57 -0.22
C VAL A 106 -7.89 5.70 -1.48
N TRP A 107 -6.89 4.84 -1.64
CA TRP A 107 -5.98 4.86 -2.78
C TRP A 107 -6.71 4.81 -4.13
N GLN A 108 -6.43 5.75 -5.05
CA GLN A 108 -7.05 5.80 -6.37
C GLN A 108 -6.06 5.96 -7.52
N ASP A 109 -5.23 6.99 -7.47
CA ASP A 109 -4.40 7.39 -8.61
C ASP A 109 -3.09 8.08 -8.20
N TRP A 110 -2.18 8.17 -9.16
CA TRP A 110 -0.96 8.93 -9.05
C TRP A 110 -1.15 10.35 -9.59
N GLU A 111 -0.52 11.31 -8.92
CA GLU A 111 -0.26 12.63 -9.48
C GLU A 111 1.04 12.59 -10.28
N ILE A 112 0.95 12.89 -11.57
CA ILE A 112 2.10 12.89 -12.49
C ILE A 112 2.36 14.32 -12.95
N ALA A 113 3.60 14.78 -12.78
CA ALA A 113 4.08 16.04 -13.34
C ALA A 113 5.46 15.83 -13.97
N ASN A 114 5.70 16.45 -15.12
CA ASN A 114 6.97 16.35 -15.86
C ASN A 114 7.42 14.89 -16.06
N ASN A 115 6.51 13.99 -16.41
CA ASN A 115 6.78 12.55 -16.63
C ASN A 115 7.32 11.81 -15.40
N THR A 116 7.07 12.35 -14.20
CA THR A 116 7.44 11.75 -12.91
C THR A 116 6.25 11.59 -11.99
N PHE A 117 6.25 10.52 -11.20
CA PHE A 117 5.29 10.32 -10.11
C PHE A 117 5.64 11.29 -8.97
N THR A 118 4.72 12.18 -8.64
CA THR A 118 4.96 13.24 -7.63
C THR A 118 4.24 12.97 -6.32
N ALA A 119 3.03 12.41 -6.38
CA ALA A 119 2.25 12.09 -5.19
C ALA A 119 1.31 10.90 -5.42
N MET A 120 0.95 10.21 -4.35
CA MET A 120 -0.21 9.32 -4.33
C MET A 120 -1.45 10.13 -3.94
N LEU A 121 -2.53 9.96 -4.68
CA LEU A 121 -3.82 10.58 -4.41
C LEU A 121 -4.78 9.56 -3.81
N LEU A 122 -5.28 9.88 -2.63
CA LEU A 122 -6.29 9.11 -1.93
C LEU A 122 -7.57 9.94 -1.83
N LYS A 123 -8.67 9.38 -2.33
CA LYS A 123 -9.95 10.09 -2.51
C LYS A 123 -11.09 9.37 -1.79
N GLU A 124 -12.24 10.02 -1.69
CA GLU A 124 -13.46 9.47 -1.09
C GLU A 124 -13.27 8.91 0.32
N GLY A 125 -12.59 9.68 1.18
CA GLY A 125 -12.65 9.47 2.62
C GLY A 125 -14.01 9.83 3.20
N ASP A 126 -14.11 9.85 4.52
CA ASP A 126 -15.34 10.16 5.25
C ASP A 126 -15.89 11.54 4.90
N LYS A 127 -17.21 11.65 4.98
CA LYS A 127 -17.90 12.92 4.71
C LYS A 127 -17.48 14.00 5.70
N CYS A 128 -17.22 15.17 5.15
CA CYS A 128 -16.90 16.41 5.81
C CYS A 128 -17.82 17.50 5.26
N GLY A 129 -18.96 17.69 5.92
CA GLY A 129 -20.03 18.52 5.40
C GLY A 129 -20.54 17.98 4.06
N SER A 130 -20.40 18.78 2.99
CA SER A 130 -20.83 18.42 1.64
C SER A 130 -19.77 17.70 0.79
N ILE A 131 -18.51 17.64 1.25
CA ILE A 131 -17.39 17.04 0.52
C ILE A 131 -16.90 15.77 1.20
N SER A 132 -16.24 14.89 0.44
CA SER A 132 -15.49 13.77 1.01
C SER A 132 -14.08 14.24 1.36
N ARG A 133 -13.51 13.76 2.47
CA ARG A 133 -12.09 14.00 2.78
C ARG A 133 -11.19 13.44 1.68
N THR A 134 -10.10 14.14 1.40
CA THR A 134 -9.09 13.69 0.43
C THR A 134 -7.69 13.86 1.01
N SER A 135 -6.78 12.98 0.61
CA SER A 135 -5.40 12.99 1.08
C SER A 135 -4.42 12.88 -0.09
N ARG A 136 -3.39 13.72 -0.05
CA ARG A 136 -2.27 13.71 -0.99
C ARG A 136 -1.02 13.27 -0.24
N VAL A 137 -0.34 12.23 -0.71
CA VAL A 137 0.90 11.72 -0.08
C VAL A 137 2.08 12.04 -1.00
N VAL A 138 2.98 12.89 -0.54
CA VAL A 138 4.26 13.18 -1.20
C VAL A 138 5.38 12.37 -0.57
N PHE A 139 6.43 12.12 -1.34
CA PHE A 139 7.55 11.28 -0.92
C PHE A 139 8.81 12.09 -0.69
N GLU A 140 9.56 11.75 0.35
CA GLU A 140 10.90 12.27 0.62
C GLU A 140 11.90 11.13 0.78
N CYS A 141 13.12 11.34 0.27
CA CYS A 141 14.21 10.39 0.47
C CYS A 141 14.64 10.37 1.94
N ALA A 142 14.69 9.17 2.52
CA ALA A 142 15.18 8.91 3.86
C ALA A 142 15.65 7.45 3.97
N PRO A 143 16.49 7.09 4.95
CA PRO A 143 16.94 5.70 5.12
C PRO A 143 15.82 4.75 5.58
N GLU A 144 14.78 5.28 6.22
CA GLU A 144 13.69 4.50 6.83
C GLU A 144 12.32 4.85 6.23
N HIS A 145 11.39 3.90 6.34
CA HIS A 145 10.00 4.08 5.93
C HIS A 145 9.19 4.66 7.10
N GLN A 146 8.77 5.93 7.01
CA GLN A 146 7.98 6.54 8.07
C GLN A 146 7.14 7.72 7.59
N LEU A 147 6.03 7.98 8.29
CA LEU A 147 5.29 9.22 8.12
C LEU A 147 6.03 10.35 8.84
N LYS A 148 6.54 11.33 8.08
CA LYS A 148 7.28 12.47 8.61
C LYS A 148 6.35 13.56 9.12
N ASN A 149 5.41 13.99 8.28
CA ASN A 149 4.54 15.14 8.55
C ASN A 149 3.12 14.92 8.02
N VAL A 150 2.15 15.50 8.70
CA VAL A 150 0.74 15.55 8.27
C VAL A 150 0.25 16.97 8.47
N SER A 151 -0.41 17.53 7.46
CA SER A 151 -0.98 18.88 7.54
C SER A 151 -2.33 18.93 6.83
N GLU A 152 -3.21 19.82 7.27
CA GLU A 152 -4.49 20.10 6.63
C GLU A 152 -4.43 21.51 6.02
N PRO A 153 -3.81 21.67 4.82
CA PRO A 153 -3.66 22.98 4.18
C PRO A 153 -5.00 23.63 3.84
N ARG A 154 -6.05 22.83 3.60
CA ARG A 154 -7.43 23.28 3.40
C ARG A 154 -8.35 22.33 4.15
N THR A 155 -9.51 22.83 4.57
CA THR A 155 -10.49 22.02 5.29
C THR A 155 -10.82 20.74 4.52
N CYS A 156 -10.57 19.60 5.16
CA CYS A 156 -10.79 18.26 4.64
C CYS A 156 -9.95 17.85 3.43
N GLU A 157 -8.86 18.58 3.16
CA GLU A 157 -7.77 18.20 2.27
C GLU A 157 -6.49 18.04 3.09
N TYR A 158 -5.92 16.83 3.09
CA TYR A 158 -4.75 16.50 3.88
C TYR A 158 -3.52 16.31 2.99
N LEU A 159 -2.37 16.78 3.48
CA LEU A 159 -1.06 16.57 2.87
C LEU A 159 -0.19 15.75 3.82
N PHE A 160 0.19 14.56 3.36
CA PHE A 160 1.07 13.62 4.05
C PHE A 160 2.44 13.66 3.41
N THR A 161 3.49 13.73 4.22
CA THR A 161 4.88 13.57 3.78
C THR A 161 5.41 12.23 4.26
N PHE A 162 5.62 11.30 3.34
CA PHE A 162 6.12 9.96 3.62
C PHE A 162 7.58 9.84 3.25
N GLN A 163 8.40 9.44 4.21
CA GLN A 163 9.82 9.20 4.04
C GLN A 163 10.06 7.75 3.63
N THR A 164 10.90 7.54 2.62
CA THR A 164 11.24 6.19 2.14
C THR A 164 12.55 6.17 1.35
N PRO A 165 13.38 5.11 1.48
CA PRO A 165 14.59 4.94 0.67
C PRO A 165 14.28 4.73 -0.82
N PHE A 166 13.04 4.37 -1.14
CA PHE A 166 12.60 4.06 -2.50
C PHE A 166 12.61 5.25 -3.45
N VAL A 167 12.59 6.48 -2.93
CA VAL A 167 12.64 7.69 -3.78
C VAL A 167 14.00 8.37 -3.79
N CYS A 168 15.03 7.76 -3.20
CA CYS A 168 16.37 8.35 -3.13
C CYS A 168 17.13 8.32 -4.46
N HIS A 169 16.84 7.34 -5.32
CA HIS A 169 17.48 7.27 -6.63
C HIS A 169 16.79 8.24 -7.60
N PRO A 170 17.53 9.04 -8.39
CA PRO A 170 16.95 10.09 -9.25
C PRO A 170 15.92 9.55 -10.26
N ASN A 171 16.13 8.31 -10.70
CA ASN A 171 15.25 7.66 -11.69
C ASN A 171 14.13 6.82 -11.07
N ALA A 172 14.00 6.77 -9.74
CA ALA A 172 13.02 5.89 -9.08
C ALA A 172 11.58 6.26 -9.42
N MET A 173 11.29 7.54 -9.59
CA MET A 173 9.93 8.04 -9.81
C MET A 173 9.61 8.36 -11.28
N LEU A 174 10.44 7.92 -12.22
CA LEU A 174 10.17 8.12 -13.65
C LEU A 174 9.01 7.24 -14.12
N VAL A 175 8.09 7.84 -14.89
CA VAL A 175 6.90 7.14 -15.41
C VAL A 175 7.26 6.23 -16.57
N TYR A 176 8.05 6.71 -17.53
CA TYR A 176 8.35 5.98 -18.76
C TYR A 176 8.96 4.58 -18.51
N PRO A 177 9.99 4.40 -17.65
CA PRO A 177 10.56 3.07 -17.38
C PRO A 177 9.60 2.12 -16.64
N THR A 178 8.61 2.67 -15.95
CA THR A 178 7.63 1.93 -15.15
C THR A 178 6.52 1.31 -16.02
N MET A 179 6.33 1.80 -17.24
CA MET A 179 5.29 1.34 -18.15
C MET A 179 5.60 0.00 -18.82
N GLU A 180 4.55 -0.68 -19.25
CA GLU A 180 4.62 -1.85 -20.13
C GLU A 180 5.09 -1.47 -21.54
N ASP A 181 5.72 -2.41 -22.26
CA ASP A 181 6.32 -2.20 -23.58
C ASP A 181 5.36 -1.54 -24.57
N HIS A 182 4.14 -2.09 -24.71
CA HIS A 182 3.15 -1.57 -25.65
C HIS A 182 2.70 -0.12 -25.35
N LEU A 183 2.76 0.31 -24.08
CA LEU A 183 2.45 1.69 -23.68
C LEU A 183 3.63 2.63 -23.92
N ARG A 184 4.86 2.12 -23.78
CA ARG A 184 6.06 2.85 -24.17
C ARG A 184 6.10 3.09 -25.67
N ASP A 185 5.83 2.07 -26.47
CA ASP A 185 5.76 2.22 -27.94
C ASP A 185 4.72 3.28 -28.35
N ALA A 186 3.56 3.27 -27.69
CA ALA A 186 2.51 4.27 -27.93
C ALA A 186 2.94 5.69 -27.50
N TRP A 187 3.75 5.82 -26.45
CA TRP A 187 4.34 7.09 -26.06
C TRP A 187 5.40 7.53 -27.08
N ASP A 188 6.31 6.65 -27.46
CA ASP A 188 7.39 6.96 -28.42
C ASP A 188 6.82 7.44 -29.76
N GLU A 189 5.75 6.82 -30.25
CA GLU A 189 5.04 7.28 -31.44
C GLU A 189 4.40 8.67 -31.22
N LEU A 190 3.77 8.90 -30.06
CA LEU A 190 3.18 10.19 -29.72
C LEU A 190 4.24 11.31 -29.64
N GLU A 191 5.40 11.01 -29.06
CA GLU A 191 6.55 11.92 -29.01
C GLU A 191 7.06 12.21 -30.42
N GLY A 192 7.16 11.17 -31.27
CA GLY A 192 7.49 11.32 -32.68
C GLY A 192 6.54 12.25 -33.42
N GLN A 193 5.22 12.09 -33.24
CA GLN A 193 4.20 12.96 -33.83
C GLN A 193 4.34 14.42 -33.35
N TYR A 194 4.67 14.62 -32.08
CA TYR A 194 4.87 15.95 -31.52
C TYR A 194 6.13 16.63 -32.08
N VAL A 195 7.24 15.91 -32.18
CA VAL A 195 8.50 16.39 -32.77
C VAL A 195 8.36 16.69 -34.26
N ARG A 196 7.57 15.89 -34.99
CA ARG A 196 7.21 16.15 -36.40
C ARG A 196 6.20 17.28 -36.59
N GLU A 197 5.76 17.93 -35.52
CA GLU A 197 4.76 19.00 -35.50
C GLU A 197 3.38 18.59 -36.07
N GLU A 198 3.08 17.29 -36.10
CA GLU A 198 1.80 16.74 -36.57
C GLU A 198 0.66 16.99 -35.56
N ILE A 199 1.02 17.21 -34.30
CA ILE A 199 0.09 17.48 -33.21
C ILE A 199 0.52 18.71 -32.41
N THR A 200 -0.47 19.43 -31.88
CA THR A 200 -0.22 20.55 -30.98
C THR A 200 0.18 20.08 -29.58
N LYS A 201 0.85 20.93 -28.80
CA LYS A 201 1.18 20.67 -27.38
C LYS A 201 -0.06 20.27 -26.54
N LYS A 202 -1.21 20.89 -26.82
CA LYS A 202 -2.49 20.55 -26.18
C LYS A 202 -2.94 19.13 -26.55
N GLY A 203 -2.79 18.76 -27.83
CA GLY A 203 -3.06 17.41 -28.34
C GLY A 203 -2.16 16.38 -27.68
N TYR A 204 -0.85 16.63 -27.65
CA TYR A 204 0.14 15.78 -26.98
C TYR A 204 -0.23 15.50 -25.52
N ASN A 205 -0.46 16.54 -24.72
CA ASN A 205 -0.82 16.38 -23.30
C ASN A 205 -2.11 15.58 -23.10
N LYS A 206 -3.09 15.76 -23.99
CA LYS A 206 -4.36 15.03 -23.95
C LYS A 206 -4.16 13.55 -24.25
N GLU A 207 -3.43 13.21 -25.31
CA GLU A 207 -3.16 11.81 -25.66
C GLU A 207 -2.26 11.13 -24.62
N LEU A 208 -1.25 11.84 -24.10
CA LEU A 208 -0.39 11.34 -23.03
C LEU A 208 -1.20 11.01 -21.77
N THR A 209 -2.16 11.87 -21.42
CA THR A 209 -3.09 11.59 -20.31
C THR A 209 -3.88 10.30 -20.55
N LYS A 210 -4.31 10.02 -21.78
CA LYS A 210 -4.99 8.75 -22.10
C LYS A 210 -4.06 7.55 -21.97
N ILE A 211 -2.78 7.69 -22.32
CA ILE A 211 -1.78 6.63 -22.09
C ILE A 211 -1.65 6.34 -20.59
N PHE A 212 -1.58 7.37 -19.75
CA PHE A 212 -1.56 7.21 -18.28
C PHE A 212 -2.83 6.56 -17.72
N GLN A 213 -3.99 6.85 -18.32
CA GLN A 213 -5.24 6.21 -17.95
C GLN A 213 -5.25 4.72 -18.33
N ARG A 214 -4.77 4.37 -19.54
CA ARG A 214 -4.62 2.96 -19.95
C ARG A 214 -3.64 2.19 -19.08
N ALA A 215 -2.58 2.86 -18.62
CA ALA A 215 -1.62 2.31 -17.65
C ALA A 215 -2.20 2.13 -16.24
N GLY A 216 -3.40 2.66 -15.96
CA GLY A 216 -4.00 2.63 -14.63
C GLY A 216 -3.32 3.56 -13.62
N PHE A 217 -2.51 4.53 -14.08
CA PHE A 217 -1.90 5.53 -13.20
C PHE A 217 -2.88 6.63 -12.81
N ILE A 218 -3.80 6.97 -13.71
CA ILE A 218 -4.83 8.00 -13.50
C ILE A 218 -6.21 7.38 -13.72
N GLN A 219 -7.13 7.54 -12.77
CA GLN A 219 -8.48 6.98 -12.88
C GLN A 219 -9.43 7.95 -13.60
N THR A 220 -10.22 7.43 -14.54
CA THR A 220 -11.32 8.16 -15.18
C THR A 220 -12.61 8.02 -14.38
N GLY A 221 -12.68 8.73 -13.24
CA GLY A 221 -13.84 8.74 -12.34
C GLY A 221 -13.79 7.66 -11.25
N THR A 222 -14.22 8.04 -10.04
CA THR A 222 -14.36 7.14 -8.90
C THR A 222 -15.63 6.31 -9.07
N LYS A 223 -15.51 4.98 -9.09
CA LYS A 223 -16.69 4.09 -9.03
C LYS A 223 -17.09 3.95 -7.56
N PRO A 224 -18.25 4.46 -7.12
CA PRO A 224 -18.72 4.24 -5.76
C PRO A 224 -18.88 2.74 -5.49
N LEU A 225 -18.64 2.25 -4.26
CA LEU A 225 -19.26 0.98 -3.86
C LEU A 225 -20.78 1.22 -3.90
N SER A 226 -21.45 0.70 -4.92
CA SER A 226 -22.90 0.63 -4.89
C SER A 226 -23.32 -0.21 -3.68
N LYS A 227 -24.12 0.37 -2.80
CA LYS A 227 -25.00 -0.43 -1.94
C LYS A 227 -25.77 -1.36 -2.88
N LYS A 228 -25.78 -2.66 -2.58
CA LYS A 228 -26.71 -3.60 -3.22
C LYS A 228 -28.13 -3.02 -3.12
N SER A 229 -28.67 -2.57 -4.23
CA SER A 229 -30.11 -2.39 -4.42
C SER A 229 -30.45 -3.05 -5.74
N SER A 230 -31.37 -4.01 -5.63
CA SER A 230 -32.09 -4.68 -6.68
C SER A 230 -32.66 -3.71 -7.72
N ASP A 231 -32.86 -4.26 -8.92
CA ASP A 231 -33.74 -3.76 -9.96
C ASP A 231 -33.24 -2.58 -10.81
N MET A 232 -32.51 -2.91 -11.88
CA MET A 232 -32.93 -2.65 -13.28
C MET A 232 -31.80 -3.01 -14.25
N LEU A 233 -31.95 -4.14 -14.95
CA LEU A 233 -31.27 -4.41 -16.22
C LEU A 233 -32.29 -5.11 -17.13
N SER A 234 -32.95 -4.29 -17.96
CA SER A 234 -33.60 -4.79 -19.18
C SER A 234 -32.65 -4.56 -20.35
N SER A 235 -32.24 -5.70 -20.91
CA SER A 235 -31.97 -5.96 -22.32
C SER A 235 -30.86 -5.17 -23.03
N ASN A 236 -29.73 -5.85 -23.29
CA ASN A 236 -29.55 -6.44 -24.63
C ASN A 236 -28.47 -7.53 -24.64
N ASN A 237 -28.78 -8.60 -25.38
CA ASN A 237 -28.10 -9.88 -25.51
C ASN A 237 -26.64 -9.82 -25.98
N SER A 238 -25.76 -10.50 -25.26
CA SER A 238 -24.84 -11.49 -25.87
C SER A 238 -24.45 -12.54 -24.83
N ASN A 239 -24.64 -13.81 -25.19
CA ASN A 239 -24.49 -15.00 -24.36
C ASN A 239 -23.14 -15.08 -23.63
N THR A 240 -23.14 -14.89 -22.31
CA THR A 240 -22.26 -15.61 -21.37
C THR A 240 -23.04 -15.80 -20.06
N GLY A 241 -23.15 -17.05 -19.61
CA GLY A 241 -24.07 -17.45 -18.54
C GLY A 241 -23.79 -16.81 -17.19
N ASN A 242 -24.86 -16.57 -16.43
CA ASN A 242 -24.84 -16.11 -15.05
C ASN A 242 -23.96 -17.02 -14.17
N ASN A 243 -22.78 -16.55 -13.78
CA ASN A 243 -21.88 -17.23 -12.84
C ASN A 243 -22.35 -17.07 -11.38
N GLN A 244 -23.58 -17.49 -11.09
CA GLN A 244 -24.06 -17.56 -9.71
C GLN A 244 -24.49 -18.99 -9.40
N PHE A 245 -23.59 -19.73 -8.75
CA PHE A 245 -23.87 -21.08 -8.27
C PHE A 245 -24.88 -21.00 -7.12
N THR A 246 -25.96 -21.76 -7.21
CA THR A 246 -27.02 -21.77 -6.18
C THR A 246 -26.83 -22.86 -5.14
N SER A 247 -25.88 -23.78 -5.35
CA SER A 247 -25.51 -24.82 -4.39
C SER A 247 -24.00 -25.09 -4.35
N LEU A 248 -23.54 -25.64 -3.22
CA LEU A 248 -22.14 -26.03 -3.02
C LEU A 248 -21.71 -27.13 -4.01
N GLU A 249 -22.59 -28.07 -4.31
CA GLU A 249 -22.32 -29.16 -5.26
C GLU A 249 -22.05 -28.64 -6.67
N GLN A 250 -22.84 -27.67 -7.14
CA GLN A 250 -22.61 -27.03 -8.44
C GLN A 250 -21.27 -26.30 -8.50
N CYS A 251 -20.88 -25.64 -7.40
CA CYS A 251 -19.59 -24.97 -7.30
C CYS A 251 -18.44 -25.97 -7.34
N THR A 252 -18.54 -27.07 -6.59
CA THR A 252 -17.50 -28.12 -6.60
C THR A 252 -17.37 -28.82 -7.96
N ALA A 253 -18.48 -29.05 -8.66
CA ALA A 253 -18.45 -29.62 -10.00
C ALA A 253 -17.79 -28.67 -11.01
N ALA A 254 -18.17 -27.39 -11.00
CA ALA A 254 -17.58 -26.38 -11.87
C ALA A 254 -16.08 -26.17 -11.57
N PHE A 255 -15.70 -26.21 -10.29
CA PHE A 255 -14.31 -26.12 -9.86
C PHE A 255 -13.46 -27.28 -10.41
N ASN A 256 -13.97 -28.52 -10.33
CA ASN A 256 -13.26 -29.68 -10.86
C ASN A 256 -13.09 -29.62 -12.39
N ILE A 257 -14.11 -29.15 -13.11
CA ILE A 257 -14.05 -28.95 -14.57
C ILE A 257 -12.98 -27.90 -14.92
N LEU A 258 -13.01 -26.75 -14.22
CA LEU A 258 -12.03 -25.68 -14.43
C LEU A 258 -10.60 -26.16 -14.13
N GLN A 259 -10.42 -26.96 -13.08
CA GLN A 259 -9.12 -27.49 -12.71
C GLN A 259 -8.55 -28.42 -13.78
N ALA A 260 -9.39 -29.26 -14.39
CA ALA A 260 -9.00 -30.10 -15.52
C ALA A 260 -8.63 -29.28 -16.77
N GLU A 261 -9.36 -28.20 -17.05
CA GLU A 261 -9.07 -27.30 -18.18
C GLU A 261 -7.74 -26.55 -17.98
N ILE A 262 -7.48 -26.04 -16.77
CA ILE A 262 -6.20 -25.40 -16.42
C ILE A 262 -5.04 -26.38 -16.59
N GLU A 263 -5.21 -27.62 -16.16
CA GLU A 263 -4.18 -28.64 -16.32
C GLU A 263 -3.92 -28.94 -17.81
N GLY A 264 -4.98 -29.08 -18.61
CA GLY A 264 -4.88 -29.23 -20.07
C GLY A 264 -4.12 -28.05 -20.71
N LEU A 265 -4.49 -26.82 -20.38
CA LEU A 265 -3.82 -25.62 -20.90
C LEU A 265 -2.34 -25.56 -20.49
N ARG A 266 -2.01 -25.95 -19.26
CA ARG A 266 -0.61 -26.05 -18.79
C ARG A 266 0.18 -27.06 -19.61
N THR A 267 -0.39 -28.22 -19.93
CA THR A 267 0.28 -29.21 -20.79
C THR A 267 0.50 -28.68 -22.20
N LEU A 268 -0.47 -27.95 -22.78
CA LEU A 268 -0.33 -27.33 -24.10
C LEU A 268 0.76 -26.24 -24.12
N LEU A 269 0.86 -25.43 -23.06
CA LEU A 269 1.93 -24.44 -22.92
C LEU A 269 3.30 -25.12 -22.84
N MET A 270 3.44 -26.17 -22.05
CA MET A 270 4.68 -26.96 -21.97
C MET A 270 5.06 -27.56 -23.34
N LEU A 271 4.09 -28.09 -24.09
CA LEU A 271 4.33 -28.60 -25.45
C LEU A 271 4.75 -27.50 -26.42
N LYS A 272 4.20 -26.28 -26.29
CA LYS A 272 4.60 -25.12 -27.09
C LYS A 272 6.03 -24.68 -26.77
N GLU A 273 6.42 -24.68 -25.50
CA GLU A 273 7.79 -24.38 -25.06
C GLU A 273 8.79 -25.44 -25.56
N VAL A 274 8.41 -26.73 -25.56
CA VAL A 274 9.23 -27.82 -26.13
C VAL A 274 9.33 -27.72 -27.65
N LYS A 275 8.26 -27.31 -28.34
CA LYS A 275 8.28 -27.12 -29.80
C LYS A 275 9.12 -25.90 -30.20
N SER A 276 9.09 -24.84 -29.39
CA SER A 276 9.93 -23.65 -29.54
C SER A 276 11.42 -23.98 -29.34
N SER A 277 11.76 -24.80 -28.33
CA SER A 277 13.16 -25.23 -28.09
C SER A 277 13.69 -26.22 -29.13
N LYS A 278 12.85 -27.10 -29.69
CA LYS A 278 13.24 -27.95 -30.85
C LYS A 278 13.44 -27.16 -32.14
N SER A 279 12.73 -26.04 -32.32
CA SER A 279 12.96 -25.12 -33.45
C SER A 279 14.33 -24.45 -33.40
N TYR A 280 14.88 -24.22 -32.20
CA TYR A 280 16.22 -23.64 -32.02
C TYR A 280 17.35 -24.65 -32.26
N PHE A 281 17.12 -25.96 -32.08
CA PHE A 281 18.12 -26.99 -32.33
C PHE A 281 18.28 -27.35 -33.82
N ASN A 282 17.22 -27.23 -34.64
CA ASN A 282 17.27 -27.58 -36.07
C ASN A 282 17.92 -26.54 -36.99
N ILE A 283 18.44 -25.42 -36.46
CA ILE A 283 19.12 -24.37 -37.27
C ILE A 283 20.65 -24.56 -37.30
N SER A 284 21.21 -25.51 -36.54
CA SER A 284 22.67 -25.65 -36.40
C SER A 284 23.37 -26.67 -37.32
N ASP A 285 22.64 -27.39 -38.19
CA ASP A 285 23.23 -28.50 -38.98
C ASP A 285 23.41 -28.25 -40.50
N HIS A 286 23.35 -27.00 -40.99
CA HIS A 286 23.47 -26.72 -42.44
C HIS A 286 24.67 -25.90 -42.93
N HIS A 287 25.78 -25.81 -42.19
CA HIS A 287 27.04 -25.27 -42.73
C HIS A 287 28.29 -26.10 -42.38
N ARG A 288 28.51 -27.19 -43.12
CA ARG A 288 29.86 -27.66 -43.48
C ARG A 288 29.83 -28.52 -44.74
N GLY A 289 30.24 -27.93 -45.87
CA GLY A 289 30.33 -28.66 -47.13
C GLY A 289 30.65 -27.81 -48.35
N GLY A 290 31.58 -26.86 -48.25
CA GLY A 290 32.09 -26.12 -49.41
C GLY A 290 33.38 -26.78 -49.92
N LYS A 291 33.30 -27.44 -51.08
CA LYS A 291 34.45 -27.97 -51.83
C LYS A 291 35.27 -26.83 -52.44
N ILE A 292 36.59 -26.98 -52.40
CA ILE A 292 37.59 -26.17 -53.13
C ILE A 292 37.66 -26.70 -54.57
N PRO A 293 37.53 -25.86 -55.63
CA PRO A 293 37.84 -26.29 -56.98
C PRO A 293 39.31 -26.01 -57.31
N THR A 294 40.01 -27.05 -57.75
CA THR A 294 41.30 -27.00 -58.44
C THR A 294 41.06 -26.73 -59.93
N ASN A 295 41.51 -25.57 -60.41
CA ASN A 295 42.33 -25.39 -61.61
C ASN A 295 42.80 -23.93 -61.70
#